data_AF-A0A0W1JLF4-F1
#
_entry.id   AF-A0A0W1JLF4-F1
#
_cell.length_a   1.000
_cell.length_b   1.000
_cell.length_c   1.000
_cell.angle_alpha   90.00
_cell.angle_beta   90.00
_cell.angle_gamma   90.00
#
_symmetry.space_group_name_H-M   'P 1'
#
loop_
_entity.id
_entity.type
_entity.pdbx_description
1 polymer ?
#
loop_
_entity_poly.entity_id
_entity_poly.type
_entity_poly.pdbx_seq_one_letter_code
_entity_poly.pdbx_strand_id
1 'polypeptide(L)'
;MRGLVTGKLSKALGLNMVVVGLVMGFALFASYAVPLPEKAEAAGQAGYLTFQSTCTACHTVDTVQNYQGSSTWPEIIGLMKGYGAFMQEEEEAEILQYLEEAYPR
;
A
#
# COMPACT_ATOMS: atom_id res chain seq x y z
N MET A 1 -40.69 -38.27 -20.20
CA MET A 1 -39.28 -37.83 -20.24
C MET A 1 -39.06 -36.37 -20.69
N ARG A 2 -40.11 -35.51 -20.74
CA ARG A 2 -40.05 -34.14 -21.29
C ARG A 2 -39.66 -33.02 -20.29
N GLY A 3 -39.57 -33.31 -18.99
CA GLY A 3 -39.31 -32.30 -17.94
C GLY A 3 -37.87 -32.22 -17.41
N LEU A 4 -37.02 -33.20 -17.71
CA LEU A 4 -35.62 -33.23 -17.22
C LEU A 4 -34.65 -32.41 -18.07
N VAL A 5 -35.00 -32.16 -19.34
CA VAL A 5 -34.14 -31.45 -20.30
C VAL A 5 -34.24 -29.93 -20.10
N THR A 6 -35.43 -29.41 -19.79
CA THR A 6 -35.68 -27.97 -19.61
C THR A 6 -35.01 -27.40 -18.37
N GLY A 7 -34.94 -28.17 -17.27
CA GLY A 7 -34.30 -27.73 -16.02
C GLY A 7 -32.77 -27.64 -16.10
N LYS A 8 -32.12 -28.55 -16.84
CA LYS A 8 -30.65 -28.50 -17.07
C LYS A 8 -30.25 -27.35 -17.99
N LEU A 9 -31.07 -27.05 -19.00
CA LEU A 9 -30.81 -25.97 -19.95
C LEU A 9 -30.98 -24.57 -19.31
N SER A 10 -32.00 -24.40 -18.45
CA SER A 10 -32.23 -23.15 -17.71
C SER A 10 -31.13 -22.85 -16.68
N LYS A 11 -30.61 -23.87 -15.98
CA LYS A 11 -29.47 -23.71 -15.06
C LYS A 11 -28.15 -23.38 -15.79
N ALA A 12 -27.88 -24.01 -16.92
CA ALA A 12 -26.68 -23.72 -17.72
C ALA A 12 -26.72 -22.32 -18.34
N LEU A 13 -27.89 -21.87 -18.81
CA LEU A 13 -28.08 -20.52 -19.35
C LEU A 13 -27.95 -19.46 -18.25
N GLY A 14 -28.53 -19.70 -17.06
CA GLY A 14 -28.41 -18.80 -15.90
C GLY A 14 -26.98 -18.71 -15.35
N LEU A 15 -26.27 -19.85 -15.27
CA LEU A 15 -24.87 -19.87 -14.82
C LEU A 15 -23.95 -19.13 -15.80
N ASN A 16 -24.12 -19.32 -17.10
CA ASN A 16 -23.36 -18.60 -18.12
C ASN A 16 -23.66 -17.09 -18.09
N MET A 17 -24.91 -16.67 -17.87
CA MET A 17 -25.24 -15.24 -17.71
C MET A 17 -24.59 -14.61 -16.47
N VAL A 18 -24.53 -15.32 -15.34
CA VAL A 18 -23.86 -14.83 -14.13
C VAL A 18 -22.35 -14.70 -14.34
N VAL A 19 -21.71 -15.67 -14.98
CA VAL A 19 -20.28 -15.62 -15.31
C VAL A 19 -19.98 -14.49 -16.29
N VAL A 20 -20.79 -14.32 -17.34
CA VAL A 20 -20.65 -13.22 -18.30
C VAL A 20 -20.88 -11.86 -17.63
N GLY A 21 -21.85 -11.76 -16.73
CA GLY A 21 -22.11 -10.55 -15.95
C GLY A 21 -20.96 -10.20 -15.00
N LEU A 22 -20.33 -11.19 -14.37
CA LEU A 22 -19.17 -11.00 -13.51
C LEU A 22 -17.94 -10.54 -14.31
N VAL A 23 -17.70 -11.16 -15.47
CA VAL A 23 -16.57 -10.82 -16.34
C VAL A 23 -16.74 -9.43 -16.96
N MET A 24 -17.93 -9.11 -17.47
CA MET A 24 -18.20 -7.76 -18.01
C MET A 24 -18.20 -6.70 -16.90
N GLY A 25 -18.74 -7.00 -15.72
CA GLY A 25 -18.72 -6.09 -14.57
C GLY A 25 -17.28 -5.78 -14.11
N PHE A 26 -16.43 -6.79 -14.01
CA PHE A 26 -15.01 -6.62 -13.65
C PHE A 26 -14.23 -5.86 -14.73
N ALA A 27 -14.49 -6.14 -16.02
CA ALA A 27 -13.85 -5.44 -17.13
C ALA A 27 -14.24 -3.96 -17.20
N LEU A 28 -15.50 -3.63 -16.89
CA LEU A 28 -15.93 -2.24 -16.74
C LEU A 28 -15.23 -1.62 -15.52
N PHE A 29 -15.08 -2.34 -14.40
CA PHE A 29 -14.37 -1.87 -13.21
C PHE A 29 -12.92 -1.46 -13.43
N ALA A 30 -12.22 -2.24 -14.26
CA ALA A 30 -10.83 -1.95 -14.61
C ALA A 30 -10.65 -0.64 -15.40
N SER A 31 -11.66 -0.17 -16.14
CA SER A 31 -11.53 1.03 -16.97
C SER A 31 -11.49 2.35 -16.19
N TYR A 32 -11.84 2.32 -14.90
CA TYR A 32 -11.72 3.46 -13.98
C TYR A 32 -10.65 3.24 -12.90
N ALA A 33 -9.86 2.16 -12.99
CA ALA A 33 -8.64 2.05 -12.19
C ALA A 33 -7.64 3.09 -12.70
N VAL A 34 -7.37 4.11 -11.89
CA VAL A 34 -6.22 5.00 -12.12
C VAL A 34 -4.98 4.14 -11.88
N PRO A 35 -4.11 3.90 -12.89
CA PRO A 35 -2.86 3.20 -12.65
C PRO A 35 -2.02 4.09 -11.74
N LEU A 36 -1.87 3.69 -10.47
CA LEU A 36 -0.83 4.26 -9.64
C LEU A 36 0.50 3.94 -10.34
N PRO A 37 1.42 4.91 -10.45
CA PRO A 37 2.71 4.62 -11.03
C PRO A 37 3.35 3.51 -10.20
N GLU A 38 3.63 2.35 -10.83
CA GLU A 38 4.24 1.17 -10.19
C GLU A 38 5.48 1.54 -9.36
N LYS A 39 6.21 2.56 -9.83
CA LYS A 39 7.36 3.13 -9.12
C LYS A 39 7.01 3.78 -7.78
N ALA A 40 5.85 4.41 -7.64
CA ALA A 40 5.42 5.04 -6.39
C ALA A 40 5.00 3.98 -5.35
N GLU A 41 4.30 2.92 -5.75
CA GLU A 41 4.00 1.81 -4.83
C GLU A 41 5.28 1.10 -4.39
N ALA A 42 6.19 0.83 -5.33
CA ALA A 42 7.48 0.21 -5.01
C ALA A 42 8.35 1.10 -4.10
N ALA A 43 8.38 2.42 -4.34
CA ALA A 43 9.11 3.37 -3.50
C ALA A 43 8.51 3.47 -2.10
N GLY A 44 7.18 3.57 -1.98
CA GLY A 44 6.51 3.58 -0.67
C GLY A 44 6.75 2.30 0.13
N GLN A 45 6.77 1.15 -0.55
CA GLN A 45 7.07 -0.14 0.08
C GLN A 45 8.53 -0.23 0.55
N ALA A 46 9.49 0.25 -0.27
CA ALA A 46 10.90 0.32 0.09
C ALA A 46 11.12 1.25 1.30
N GLY A 47 10.58 2.46 1.26
CA GLY A 47 10.66 3.42 2.36
C GLY A 47 10.09 2.89 3.68
N TYR A 48 8.95 2.19 3.64
CA TYR A 48 8.40 1.54 4.83
C TYR A 48 9.34 0.49 5.44
N LEU A 49 9.95 -0.36 4.61
CA LEU A 49 10.84 -1.43 5.08
C LEU A 49 12.14 -0.85 5.65
N THR A 50 12.74 0.13 4.95
CA THR A 50 13.95 0.84 5.39
C THR A 50 13.69 1.61 6.69
N PHE A 51 12.53 2.27 6.81
CA PHE A 51 12.08 2.88 8.07
C PHE A 51 11.95 1.86 9.20
N GLN A 52 11.29 0.73 8.94
CA GLN A 52 11.09 -0.28 9.97
C GLN A 52 12.42 -0.87 10.45
N SER A 53 13.33 -1.23 9.55
CA SER A 53 14.62 -1.82 9.94
C SER A 53 15.52 -0.82 10.68
N THR A 54 15.49 0.45 10.28
CA THR A 54 16.41 1.48 10.78
C THR A 54 15.87 2.18 12.01
N CYS A 55 14.66 2.74 11.93
CA CYS A 55 14.12 3.62 12.96
C CYS A 55 13.58 2.85 14.17
N THR A 56 13.34 1.54 14.05
CA THR A 56 12.91 0.71 15.19
C THR A 56 14.04 -0.03 15.90
N ALA A 57 15.29 0.17 15.47
CA ALA A 57 16.45 -0.47 16.07
C ALA A 57 16.70 -0.04 17.54
N CYS A 58 16.32 1.20 17.90
CA CYS A 58 16.58 1.77 19.21
C CYS A 58 15.31 1.95 20.08
N HIS A 59 14.15 2.20 19.46
CA HIS A 59 12.88 2.42 20.15
C HIS A 59 11.70 2.06 19.25
N THR A 60 10.49 1.97 19.81
CA THR A 60 9.28 1.70 19.02
C THR A 60 8.87 2.90 18.17
N VAL A 61 7.99 2.67 17.19
CA VAL A 61 7.43 3.70 16.30
C VAL A 61 6.41 4.61 17.01
N ASP A 62 6.01 4.28 18.24
CA ASP A 62 5.02 5.05 19.00
C ASP A 62 5.44 6.52 19.17
N THR A 63 6.74 6.78 19.23
CA THR A 63 7.29 8.14 19.33
C THR A 63 7.01 8.98 18.08
N VAL A 64 7.00 8.37 16.90
CA VAL A 64 6.67 9.01 15.62
C VAL A 64 5.16 9.31 15.56
N GLN A 65 4.33 8.32 15.92
CA GLN A 65 2.87 8.45 15.87
C GLN A 65 2.32 9.48 16.86
N ASN A 66 2.93 9.59 18.03
CA ASN A 66 2.49 10.47 19.11
C ASN A 66 3.32 11.76 19.20
N TYR A 67 4.16 12.05 18.21
CA TYR A 67 4.99 13.24 18.23
C TYR A 67 4.13 14.51 18.14
N GLN A 68 4.28 15.41 19.11
CA GLN A 68 3.56 16.70 19.17
C GLN A 68 4.51 17.91 19.06
N GLY A 69 5.79 17.67 18.74
CA GLY A 69 6.77 18.74 18.57
C GLY A 69 6.67 19.40 17.19
N SER A 70 7.38 20.52 17.02
CA SER A 70 7.34 21.32 15.79
C SER A 70 8.50 21.08 14.82
N SER A 71 9.47 20.23 15.18
CA SER A 71 10.59 19.92 14.28
C SER A 71 10.09 19.30 12.97
N THR A 72 10.84 19.44 11.88
CA THR A 72 10.61 18.80 10.58
C THR A 72 11.23 17.40 10.53
N TRP A 73 10.78 16.53 9.61
CA TRP A 73 11.29 15.15 9.56
C TRP A 73 12.82 15.08 9.36
N PRO A 74 13.42 15.92 8.48
CA PRO A 74 14.87 15.98 8.35
C PRO A 74 15.60 16.34 9.66
N GLU A 75 15.05 17.27 10.45
CA GLU A 75 15.64 17.63 11.75
C GLU A 75 15.60 16.47 12.74
N ILE A 76 14.50 15.70 12.76
CA ILE A 76 14.37 14.52 13.63
C ILE A 76 15.34 13.41 13.17
N ILE A 77 15.45 13.16 11.87
CA ILE A 77 16.41 12.19 11.33
C ILE A 77 17.83 12.58 11.73
N GLY A 78 18.19 13.86 11.58
CA GLY A 78 19.47 14.40 12.03
C GLY A 78 19.72 14.18 13.53
N LEU A 79 18.70 14.38 14.36
CA LEU A 79 18.77 14.10 15.79
C LEU A 79 19.02 12.61 16.07
N MET A 80 18.32 11.70 15.38
CA MET A 80 18.50 10.26 15.55
C MET A 80 19.89 9.81 15.12
N LYS A 81 20.43 10.38 14.04
CA LYS A 81 21.84 10.16 13.62
C LYS A 81 22.80 10.64 14.71
N GLY A 82 22.52 11.76 15.36
CA GLY A 82 23.27 12.25 16.52
C GLY A 82 23.23 11.31 17.72
N TYR A 83 22.14 10.54 17.89
CA TYR A 83 22.00 9.49 18.90
C TYR A 83 22.61 8.14 18.49
N GLY A 84 23.18 8.04 17.29
CA GLY A 84 23.87 6.83 16.82
C GLY A 84 23.07 5.98 15.84
N ALA A 85 21.94 6.46 15.33
CA ALA A 85 21.29 5.81 14.19
C ALA A 85 22.23 5.88 12.98
N PHE A 86 22.45 4.73 12.35
CA PHE A 86 23.28 4.61 11.16
C PHE A 86 22.39 4.26 9.96
N MET A 87 22.50 5.06 8.90
CA MET A 87 21.81 4.87 7.63
C MET A 87 22.63 5.54 6.52
N GLN A 88 22.56 4.99 5.31
CA GLN A 88 23.17 5.54 4.10
C GLN A 88 22.30 6.68 3.54
N GLU A 89 22.83 7.45 2.59
CA GLU A 89 22.14 8.60 2.01
C GLU A 89 20.85 8.19 1.28
N GLU A 90 20.89 7.06 0.58
CA GLU A 90 19.73 6.49 -0.10
C GLU A 90 18.66 6.05 0.91
N GLU A 91 19.06 5.41 2.00
CA GLU A 91 18.15 4.97 3.08
C GLU A 91 17.52 6.18 3.78
N GLU A 92 18.28 7.24 4.00
CA GLU A 92 17.77 8.50 4.57
C GLU A 92 16.69 9.13 3.66
N ALA A 93 16.91 9.15 2.35
CA ALA A 93 15.93 9.66 1.40
C ALA A 93 14.64 8.81 1.37
N GLU A 94 14.76 7.49 1.38
CA GLU A 94 13.63 6.56 1.44
C GLU A 94 12.82 6.72 2.73
N ILE A 95 13.51 6.85 3.87
CA ILE A 95 12.89 7.08 5.18
C ILE A 95 12.17 8.42 5.21
N LEU A 96 12.81 9.49 4.71
CA LEU A 96 12.22 10.82 4.67
C LEU A 96 10.95 10.83 3.83
N GLN A 97 10.99 10.24 2.63
CA GLN A 97 9.81 10.11 1.78
C GLN A 97 8.68 9.39 2.51
N TYR A 98 8.97 8.24 3.13
CA TYR A 98 7.97 7.48 3.88
C TYR A 98 7.37 8.29 5.03
N LEU A 99 8.19 9.03 5.79
CA LEU A 99 7.73 9.85 6.90
C LEU A 99 6.83 11.00 6.44
N GLU A 100 7.16 11.65 5.33
CA GLU A 100 6.34 12.74 4.76
C GLU A 100 5.00 12.24 4.22
N GLU A 101 4.97 11.05 3.61
CA GLU A 101 3.76 10.44 3.08
C GLU A 101 2.85 9.85 4.17
N ALA A 102 3.43 9.12 5.14
CA ALA A 102 2.67 8.39 6.16
C ALA A 102 2.33 9.26 7.39
N TYR A 103 3.16 10.26 7.69
CA TYR A 103 3.00 11.15 8.83
C TYR A 103 3.15 12.62 8.41
N PRO A 104 2.26 13.11 7.52
CA PRO A 104 2.33 14.47 7.02
C PRO A 104 2.14 15.48 8.16
N ARG A 105 2.95 16.53 8.14
CA ARG A 105 2.94 17.60 9.16
C ARG A 105 3.37 18.93 8.59
#